data_AF-A0A0Q8Q317-F1
#
_entry.id   AF-A0A0Q8Q317-F1
#
_cell.length_a   1.000
_cell.length_b   1.000
_cell.length_c   1.000
_cell.angle_alpha   90.00
_cell.angle_beta   90.00
_cell.angle_gamma   90.00
#
_symmetry.space_group_name_H-M   'P 1'
#
loop_
_entity.id
_entity.type
_entity.pdbx_description
1 polymer ?
#
loop_
_entity_poly.entity_id
_entity_poly.type
_entity_poly.pdbx_seq_one_letter_code
_entity_poly.pdbx_strand_id
1 'polypeptide(L)'
;MPWRRTVVAVGLVLASAGTSCSVVDRPDATDWDTRADQALTDASSEVATSRLALDTAARERTWSSYAVVVLAQAEEAMATVEDDLARLQVPTGRSERAEEVLAVLESAASAVSDARASAVEGELDDDATLGALDEVAAELDRATDGG
;
A
#
# COMPACT_ATOMS: atom_id res chain seq x y z
N MET A 1 51.14 48.50 -13.45
CA MET A 1 50.04 49.17 -12.73
C MET A 1 49.39 48.15 -11.79
N PRO A 2 49.36 48.41 -10.47
CA PRO A 2 48.96 47.43 -9.46
C PRO A 2 47.47 47.55 -9.13
N TRP A 3 46.71 46.45 -9.20
CA TRP A 3 45.31 46.42 -8.74
C TRP A 3 45.08 45.39 -7.64
N ARG A 4 45.39 45.87 -6.43
CA ARG A 4 44.58 45.88 -5.20
C ARG A 4 43.69 44.64 -4.95
N ARG A 5 44.18 43.81 -4.03
CA ARG A 5 43.41 42.87 -3.21
C ARG A 5 42.33 43.64 -2.42
N THR A 6 41.09 43.18 -2.48
CA THR A 6 40.05 43.62 -1.54
C THR A 6 39.51 42.40 -0.83
N VAL A 7 40.00 42.19 0.39
CA VAL A 7 39.42 41.28 1.38
C VAL A 7 38.18 41.99 1.94
N VAL A 8 37.01 41.38 1.80
CA VAL A 8 35.79 41.83 2.49
C VAL A 8 35.38 40.71 3.43
N ALA A 9 35.74 40.91 4.70
CA ALA A 9 35.21 40.18 5.83
C ALA A 9 33.86 40.80 6.21
N VAL A 10 32.79 40.03 6.06
CA VAL A 10 31.44 40.30 6.60
C VAL A 10 30.90 38.90 6.91
N GLY A 11 30.40 38.56 8.08
CA GLY A 11 30.00 39.31 9.24
C GLY A 11 29.20 38.30 10.06
N LEU A 12 29.62 38.09 11.29
CA LEU A 12 29.14 37.11 12.24
C LEU A 12 27.67 37.37 12.59
N VAL A 13 26.75 36.51 12.13
CA VAL A 13 25.34 36.52 12.58
C VAL A 13 25.11 35.32 13.49
N LEU A 14 25.28 35.58 14.78
CA LEU A 14 24.59 34.87 15.85
C LEU A 14 23.08 35.07 15.62
N ALA A 15 22.36 34.00 15.26
CA ALA A 15 20.91 33.97 15.33
C ALA A 15 20.46 32.67 15.99
N SER A 16 20.18 32.78 17.29
CA SER A 16 19.16 32.04 18.03
C SER A 16 19.12 30.52 17.83
N ALA A 17 19.90 29.83 18.67
CA ALA A 17 19.51 28.54 19.21
C ALA A 17 18.22 28.70 20.03
N GLY A 18 17.09 28.82 19.33
CA GLY A 18 15.77 28.64 19.92
C GLY A 18 15.63 27.16 20.26
N THR A 19 15.52 26.88 21.55
CA THR A 19 15.01 25.63 22.11
C THR A 19 13.71 25.21 21.40
N SER A 20 13.82 24.42 20.33
CA SER A 20 12.68 23.63 19.88
C SER A 20 12.54 22.48 20.86
N CYS A 21 11.82 22.73 21.95
CA CYS A 21 11.16 21.65 22.66
C CYS A 21 10.38 20.87 21.62
N SER A 22 10.85 19.66 21.34
CA SER A 22 10.24 18.66 20.50
C SER A 22 8.76 18.52 20.87
N VAL A 23 7.90 19.16 20.08
CA VAL A 23 6.51 18.70 19.97
C VAL A 23 6.65 17.30 19.42
N VAL A 24 6.49 16.31 20.30
CA VAL A 24 6.28 14.93 19.86
C VAL A 24 4.98 15.01 19.08
N ASP A 25 5.08 15.00 17.75
CA ASP A 25 3.92 14.99 16.87
C ASP A 25 3.03 13.84 17.31
N ARG A 26 1.85 14.16 17.83
CA ARG A 26 0.85 13.14 18.10
C ARG A 26 0.44 12.56 16.75
N PRO A 27 0.14 11.24 16.68
CA PRO A 27 -0.42 10.65 15.48
C PRO A 27 -1.66 11.44 15.05
N ASP A 28 -1.63 11.98 13.83
CA ASP A 28 -2.75 12.72 13.26
C ASP A 28 -3.81 11.71 12.78
N ALA A 29 -4.99 11.77 13.39
CA ALA A 29 -6.10 10.91 13.03
C ALA A 29 -6.51 11.07 11.57
N THR A 30 -6.52 12.30 11.05
CA THR A 30 -6.96 12.59 9.68
C THR A 30 -5.99 12.04 8.66
N ASP A 31 -4.68 12.18 8.93
CA ASP A 31 -3.64 11.61 8.06
C ASP A 31 -3.70 10.08 8.08
N TRP A 32 -3.83 9.47 9.25
CA TRP A 32 -3.96 8.01 9.36
C TRP A 32 -5.20 7.49 8.61
N ASP A 33 -6.36 8.12 8.78
CA ASP A 33 -7.60 7.73 8.08
C ASP A 33 -7.41 7.85 6.56
N THR A 34 -6.81 8.95 6.08
CA THR A 34 -6.52 9.15 4.65
C THR A 34 -5.60 8.07 4.10
N ARG A 35 -4.58 7.65 4.87
CA ARG A 35 -3.65 6.58 4.49
C ARG A 35 -4.32 5.22 4.49
N ALA A 36 -5.21 4.95 5.44
CA ALA A 36 -5.97 3.71 5.50
C ALA A 36 -6.90 3.58 4.29
N ASP A 37 -7.63 4.65 3.92
CA ASP A 37 -8.52 4.64 2.75
C ASP A 37 -7.74 4.49 1.44
N GLN A 38 -6.57 5.13 1.35
CA GLN A 38 -5.67 4.94 0.22
C GLN A 38 -5.18 3.49 0.13
N ALA A 39 -4.76 2.88 1.25
CA ALA A 39 -4.33 1.49 1.28
C ALA A 39 -5.44 0.52 0.83
N LEU A 40 -6.69 0.75 1.27
CA LEU A 40 -7.83 -0.06 0.82
C LEU A 40 -8.11 0.10 -0.68
N THR A 41 -7.99 1.32 -1.21
CA THR A 41 -8.16 1.60 -2.65
C THR A 41 -7.08 0.94 -3.50
N ASP A 42 -5.83 1.04 -3.05
CA ASP A 42 -4.68 0.42 -3.72
C ASP A 42 -4.84 -1.11 -3.70
N ALA A 43 -5.21 -1.70 -2.56
CA ALA A 43 -5.49 -3.13 -2.46
C ALA A 43 -6.63 -3.60 -3.37
N SER A 44 -7.73 -2.84 -3.46
CA SER A 44 -8.85 -3.15 -4.36
C SER A 44 -8.39 -3.18 -5.82
N SER A 45 -7.49 -2.27 -6.20
CA SER A 45 -6.90 -2.22 -7.54
C SER A 45 -6.03 -3.44 -7.85
N GLU A 46 -5.24 -3.92 -6.89
CA GLU A 46 -4.39 -5.11 -7.05
C GLU A 46 -5.21 -6.40 -7.11
N VAL A 47 -6.27 -6.52 -6.29
CA VAL A 47 -7.21 -7.65 -6.34
C VAL A 47 -7.93 -7.68 -7.69
N ALA A 48 -8.42 -6.54 -8.18
CA ALA A 48 -9.07 -6.44 -9.48
C ALA A 48 -8.12 -6.80 -10.64
N THR A 49 -6.86 -6.36 -10.56
CA THR A 49 -5.80 -6.69 -11.52
C THR A 49 -5.53 -8.19 -11.53
N SER A 50 -5.42 -8.81 -10.35
CA SER A 50 -5.21 -10.24 -10.18
C SER A 50 -6.34 -11.08 -10.79
N ARG A 51 -7.58 -10.69 -10.51
CA ARG A 51 -8.77 -11.32 -11.10
C ARG A 51 -8.76 -11.21 -12.62
N LEU A 52 -8.51 -10.01 -13.16
CA LEU A 52 -8.47 -9.80 -14.60
C LEU A 52 -7.36 -10.61 -15.28
N ALA A 53 -6.20 -10.74 -14.63
CA ALA A 53 -5.07 -11.51 -15.14
C ALA A 53 -5.43 -13.00 -15.26
N LEU A 54 -6.01 -13.60 -14.22
CA LEU A 54 -6.46 -15.00 -14.23
C LEU A 54 -7.54 -15.23 -15.30
N ASP A 55 -8.58 -14.42 -15.29
CA ASP A 55 -9.71 -14.51 -16.23
C ASP A 55 -9.27 -14.36 -17.69
N THR A 56 -8.34 -13.44 -17.98
CA THR A 56 -7.75 -13.30 -19.33
C THR A 56 -6.92 -14.52 -19.71
N ALA A 57 -6.09 -15.02 -18.79
CA ALA A 57 -5.24 -16.18 -19.04
C ALA A 57 -6.06 -17.46 -19.29
N ALA A 58 -7.13 -17.66 -18.52
CA ALA A 58 -8.08 -18.76 -18.68
C ALA A 58 -8.76 -18.74 -20.07
N ARG A 59 -9.26 -17.57 -20.50
CA ARG A 59 -9.93 -17.43 -21.80
C ARG A 59 -9.00 -17.63 -22.99
N GLU A 60 -7.79 -17.08 -22.94
CA GLU A 60 -6.87 -17.08 -24.08
C GLU A 60 -5.95 -18.31 -24.13
N ARG A 61 -5.87 -19.12 -23.06
CA ARG A 61 -5.11 -20.39 -22.99
C ARG A 61 -3.63 -20.31 -23.39
N THR A 62 -3.04 -19.11 -23.40
CA THR A 62 -1.71 -18.88 -24.01
C THR A 62 -0.77 -18.03 -23.13
N TRP A 63 -1.26 -17.47 -22.02
CA TRP A 63 -0.55 -16.42 -21.28
C TRP A 63 -0.20 -16.77 -19.83
N SER A 64 -0.10 -18.06 -19.48
CA SER A 64 0.12 -18.49 -18.08
C SER A 64 1.37 -17.86 -17.46
N SER A 65 2.48 -17.78 -18.20
CA SER A 65 3.72 -17.16 -17.69
C SER A 65 3.60 -15.66 -17.47
N TYR A 66 2.81 -14.95 -18.30
CA TYR A 66 2.54 -13.53 -18.11
C TYR A 66 1.63 -13.29 -16.91
N ALA A 67 0.58 -14.10 -16.75
CA ALA A 67 -0.32 -14.03 -15.60
C ALA A 67 0.43 -14.24 -14.29
N VAL A 68 1.32 -15.24 -14.21
CA VAL A 68 2.17 -15.46 -13.03
C VAL A 68 3.03 -14.24 -12.69
N VAL A 69 3.59 -13.55 -13.69
CA VAL A 69 4.38 -12.33 -13.46
C VAL A 69 3.52 -11.19 -12.94
N VAL A 70 2.33 -10.98 -13.52
CA VAL A 70 1.39 -9.95 -13.06
C VAL A 70 0.93 -10.22 -11.62
N LEU A 71 0.56 -11.46 -11.31
CA LEU A 71 0.15 -11.87 -9.97
C LEU A 71 1.28 -11.73 -8.95
N ALA A 72 2.52 -12.04 -9.33
CA ALA A 72 3.69 -11.80 -8.47
C ALA A 72 3.89 -10.31 -8.15
N GLN A 73 3.65 -9.42 -9.11
CA GLN A 73 3.75 -7.97 -8.89
C GLN A 73 2.61 -7.47 -8.00
N ALA A 74 1.40 -7.96 -8.21
CA ALA A 74 0.25 -7.63 -7.36
C ALA A 74 0.47 -8.09 -5.91
N GLU A 75 1.02 -9.28 -5.70
CA GLU A 75 1.36 -9.79 -4.37
C GLU A 75 2.43 -8.92 -3.67
N GLU A 76 3.47 -8.50 -4.39
CA GLU A 76 4.51 -7.61 -3.86
C GLU A 76 3.94 -6.21 -3.52
N ALA A 77 3.04 -5.70 -4.36
CA ALA A 77 2.34 -4.44 -4.11
C ALA A 77 1.45 -4.54 -2.86
N MET A 78 0.67 -5.61 -2.73
CA MET A 78 -0.15 -5.89 -1.54
C MET A 78 0.67 -5.94 -0.25
N ALA A 79 1.80 -6.67 -0.27
CA ALA A 79 2.70 -6.74 0.88
C ALA A 79 3.26 -5.36 1.26
N THR A 80 3.54 -4.51 0.26
CA THR A 80 4.01 -3.14 0.50
C THR A 80 2.92 -2.26 1.12
N VAL A 81 1.69 -2.36 0.62
CA VAL A 81 0.53 -1.62 1.14
C VAL A 81 0.27 -1.95 2.62
N GLU A 82 0.28 -3.24 2.96
CA GLU A 82 0.09 -3.71 4.33
C GLU A 82 1.20 -3.21 5.27
N ASP A 83 2.46 -3.40 4.87
CA ASP A 83 3.64 -3.04 5.67
C ASP A 83 3.74 -1.52 5.88
N ASP A 84 3.43 -0.71 4.86
CA ASP A 84 3.44 0.75 4.98
C ASP A 84 2.38 1.25 5.96
N LEU A 85 1.16 0.67 5.94
CA LEU A 85 0.12 1.04 6.90
C LEU A 85 0.44 0.55 8.31
N ALA A 86 0.91 -0.69 8.46
CA ALA A 86 1.26 -1.30 9.75
C ALA A 86 2.39 -0.56 10.49
N ARG A 87 3.25 0.15 9.76
CA ARG A 87 4.31 1.01 10.33
C ARG A 87 3.80 2.33 10.89
N LEU A 88 2.59 2.76 10.55
CA LEU A 88 2.02 3.99 11.08
C LEU A 88 1.61 3.81 12.54
N GLN A 89 1.82 4.85 13.35
CA GLN A 89 1.30 4.87 14.71
C GLN A 89 -0.21 5.06 14.67
N VAL A 90 -0.95 4.10 15.23
CA VAL A 90 -2.42 4.18 15.31
C VAL A 90 -2.84 5.29 16.30
N PRO A 91 -3.61 6.29 15.85
CA PRO A 91 -4.15 7.34 16.72
C PRO A 91 -5.09 6.79 17.79
N THR A 92 -5.17 7.48 18.93
CA THR A 92 -6.12 7.10 20.00
C THR A 92 -7.55 7.13 19.50
N GLY A 93 -8.31 6.07 19.75
CA GLY A 93 -9.70 5.93 19.29
C GLY A 93 -9.86 5.29 17.91
N ARG A 94 -8.75 4.88 17.26
CA ARG A 94 -8.77 4.19 15.95
C ARG A 94 -8.31 2.73 16.01
N SER A 95 -8.07 2.16 17.19
CA SER A 95 -7.56 0.78 17.32
C SER A 95 -8.46 -0.27 16.67
N GLU A 96 -9.77 -0.23 16.92
CA GLU A 96 -10.73 -1.17 16.32
C GLU A 96 -10.75 -1.05 14.78
N ARG A 97 -10.82 0.19 14.27
CA ARG A 97 -10.75 0.46 12.82
C ARG A 97 -9.43 -0.01 12.22
N ALA A 98 -8.31 0.18 12.91
CA ALA A 98 -6.99 -0.27 12.45
C ALA A 98 -6.92 -1.80 12.35
N GLU A 99 -7.46 -2.51 13.35
CA GLU A 99 -7.58 -3.97 13.33
C GLU A 99 -8.44 -4.44 12.15
N GLU A 100 -9.58 -3.79 11.90
CA GLU A 100 -10.45 -4.10 10.76
C GLU A 100 -9.77 -3.86 9.41
N VAL A 101 -9.11 -2.71 9.21
CA VAL A 101 -8.39 -2.41 7.95
C VAL A 101 -7.29 -3.43 7.71
N LEU A 102 -6.46 -3.70 8.72
CA LEU A 102 -5.34 -4.63 8.59
C LEU A 102 -5.83 -6.05 8.31
N ALA A 103 -6.92 -6.50 8.93
CA ALA A 103 -7.50 -7.82 8.65
C ALA A 103 -8.01 -7.95 7.21
N VAL A 104 -8.62 -6.90 6.66
CA VAL A 104 -9.08 -6.89 5.25
C VAL A 104 -7.88 -6.87 4.29
N LEU A 105 -6.84 -6.08 4.58
CA LEU A 105 -5.60 -6.05 3.78
C LEU A 105 -4.87 -7.41 3.79
N GLU A 106 -4.76 -8.05 4.95
CA GLU A 106 -4.16 -9.39 5.09
C GLU A 106 -4.95 -10.45 4.30
N SER A 107 -6.29 -10.38 4.35
CA SER A 107 -7.16 -11.25 3.57
C SER A 107 -6.97 -11.04 2.06
N ALA A 108 -6.83 -9.79 1.62
CA ALA A 108 -6.58 -9.46 0.22
C ALA A 108 -5.21 -9.95 -0.25
N ALA A 109 -4.17 -9.78 0.57
CA ALA A 109 -2.82 -10.25 0.26
C ALA A 109 -2.79 -11.78 0.15
N SER A 110 -3.49 -12.48 1.05
CA SER A 110 -3.63 -13.93 1.02
C SER A 110 -4.34 -14.41 -0.26
N ALA A 111 -5.46 -13.79 -0.63
CA ALA A 111 -6.19 -14.15 -1.85
C ALA A 111 -5.36 -13.94 -3.14
N VAL A 112 -4.55 -12.87 -3.19
CA VAL A 112 -3.63 -12.62 -4.32
C VAL A 112 -2.49 -13.64 -4.34
N SER A 113 -1.96 -14.04 -3.19
CA SER A 113 -0.92 -15.08 -3.08
C SER A 113 -1.45 -16.44 -3.55
N ASP A 114 -2.67 -16.81 -3.12
CA ASP A 114 -3.35 -18.03 -3.57
C ASP A 114 -3.62 -18.01 -5.07
N ALA A 115 -4.04 -16.86 -5.62
CA ALA A 115 -4.20 -16.66 -7.06
C ALA A 115 -2.90 -16.90 -7.83
N ARG A 116 -1.76 -16.41 -7.32
CA ARG A 116 -0.45 -16.69 -7.90
C ARG A 116 -0.10 -18.17 -7.83
N ALA A 117 -0.35 -18.82 -6.69
CA ALA A 117 -0.08 -20.25 -6.52
C ALA A 117 -0.88 -21.09 -7.54
N SER A 118 -2.19 -20.82 -7.66
CA SER A 118 -3.08 -21.44 -8.64
C SER A 118 -2.55 -21.25 -10.08
N ALA A 119 -2.12 -20.03 -10.44
CA ALA A 119 -1.56 -19.76 -11.75
C ALA A 119 -0.23 -20.50 -12.02
N VAL A 120 0.62 -20.67 -11.01
CA VAL A 120 1.87 -21.45 -11.10
C VAL A 120 1.57 -22.92 -11.32
N GLU A 121 0.51 -23.45 -10.70
CA GLU A 121 0.05 -24.83 -10.87
C GLU A 121 -0.68 -25.05 -12.20
N GLY A 122 -1.00 -23.97 -12.92
CA GLY A 122 -1.70 -23.99 -14.20
C GLY A 122 -3.22 -24.00 -14.06
N GLU A 123 -3.73 -23.81 -12.85
CA GLU A 123 -5.14 -23.73 -12.48
C GLU A 123 -5.61 -22.28 -12.64
N LEU A 124 -5.83 -21.85 -13.88
CA LEU A 124 -6.14 -20.44 -14.19
C LEU A 124 -7.64 -20.09 -14.04
N ASP A 125 -8.50 -21.11 -14.00
CA ASP A 125 -9.95 -21.03 -13.92
C ASP A 125 -10.52 -21.71 -12.67
N ASP A 126 -9.72 -21.81 -11.60
CA ASP A 126 -10.19 -22.33 -10.33
C ASP A 126 -11.28 -21.43 -9.72
N ASP A 127 -12.51 -21.95 -9.65
CA ASP A 127 -13.68 -21.24 -9.15
C ASP A 127 -13.51 -20.78 -7.69
N ALA A 128 -12.77 -21.53 -6.87
CA ALA A 128 -12.54 -21.18 -5.48
C ALA A 128 -11.65 -19.94 -5.36
N THR A 129 -10.54 -19.91 -6.11
CA THR A 129 -9.63 -18.77 -6.20
C THR A 129 -10.33 -17.52 -6.73
N LEU A 130 -11.08 -17.65 -7.83
CA LEU A 130 -11.83 -16.52 -8.40
C LEU A 130 -12.92 -16.02 -7.44
N GLY A 131 -13.58 -16.92 -6.72
CA GLY A 131 -14.56 -16.61 -5.68
C GLY A 131 -13.94 -15.87 -4.49
N ALA A 132 -12.77 -16.28 -4.03
CA ALA A 132 -12.04 -15.61 -2.94
C ALA A 132 -11.64 -14.18 -3.32
N LEU A 133 -11.17 -13.97 -4.55
CA LEU A 133 -10.87 -12.63 -5.06
C LEU A 133 -12.13 -11.73 -5.14
N ASP A 134 -13.29 -12.28 -5.52
CA ASP A 134 -14.55 -11.54 -5.53
C ASP A 134 -15.04 -11.19 -4.11
N GLU A 135 -14.91 -12.13 -3.18
CA GLU A 135 -15.31 -11.94 -1.78
C GLU A 135 -14.49 -10.83 -1.14
N VAL A 136 -13.17 -10.86 -1.30
CA VAL A 136 -12.28 -9.85 -0.71
C VAL A 136 -12.38 -8.50 -1.42
N ALA A 137 -12.66 -8.47 -2.73
CA ALA A 137 -12.98 -7.22 -3.42
C ALA A 137 -14.23 -6.55 -2.80
N ALA A 138 -15.27 -7.34 -2.53
CA ALA A 138 -16.46 -6.82 -1.87
C ALA A 138 -16.19 -6.38 -0.40
N GLU A 139 -15.24 -7.01 0.30
CA GLU A 139 -14.81 -6.59 1.63
C GLU A 139 -14.07 -5.25 1.60
N LEU A 140 -13.14 -5.08 0.65
CA LEU A 140 -12.42 -3.83 0.43
C LEU A 140 -13.36 -2.67 0.10
N ASP A 141 -14.35 -2.89 -0.77
CA ASP A 141 -15.36 -1.88 -1.10
C ASP A 141 -16.16 -1.47 0.15
N ARG A 142 -16.62 -2.45 0.95
CA ARG A 142 -17.33 -2.19 2.21
C ARG A 142 -16.47 -1.45 3.23
N ALA A 143 -15.19 -1.80 3.33
CA ALA A 143 -14.25 -1.16 4.24
C ALA A 143 -13.91 0.27 3.81
N THR A 144 -14.03 0.59 2.53
CA THR A 144 -13.80 1.94 1.97
C THR A 144 -15.04 2.82 2.16
N ASP A 145 -16.24 2.29 1.90
CA ASP A 145 -17.51 3.04 2.04
C ASP A 145 -17.94 3.27 3.49
N GLY A 146 -17.41 2.49 4.43
CA GLY A 146 -17.75 2.54 5.86
C GLY A 146 -16.91 3.51 6.71
N GLY A 147 -15.95 4.22 6.10
CA GLY A 147 -15.01 5.15 6.76
C GLY A 147 -15.61 6.46 7.28
#